data_AF-A0A4P9XK75-F1
#
_entry.id   AF-A0A4P9XK75-F1
#
_cell.length_a   1.000
_cell.length_b   1.000
_cell.length_c   1.000
_cell.angle_alpha   90.00
_cell.angle_beta   90.00
_cell.angle_gamma   90.00
#
_symmetry.space_group_name_H-M   'P 1'
#
loop_
_entity.id
_entity.type
_entity.pdbx_description
1 polymer ?
#
loop_
_entity_poly.entity_id
_entity_poly.type
_entity_poly.pdbx_seq_one_letter_code
_entity_poly.pdbx_strand_id
1 'polypeptide(L)'
;MVGGLLVDHDILRLRPEAQARGLARARAAGHALDSSGQPTVPYFTVDDPAIVEWRALTVSLLDLVAQGVRSALNLSADQLPLAKVLEGGTWKAGRRIAAERRPDTCGPPIAIESDGTVF
;
A
#
# COMPACT_ATOMS: atom_id res chain seq x y z
N MET A 1 2.58 -0.89 5.10
CA MET A 1 2.60 0.56 4.84
C MET A 1 1.21 0.99 4.39
N VAL A 2 0.81 2.21 4.74
CA VAL A 2 -0.56 2.77 4.70
C VAL A 2 -1.27 2.64 3.35
N GLY A 3 -0.55 2.77 2.22
CA GLY A 3 -1.13 2.71 0.88
C GLY A 3 -1.69 1.34 0.48
N GLY A 4 -1.38 0.27 1.24
CA GLY A 4 -1.90 -1.07 0.98
C GLY A 4 -3.42 -1.11 0.91
N LEU A 5 -4.07 -0.42 1.86
CA LEU A 5 -5.53 -0.34 1.94
C LEU A 5 -6.16 0.23 0.67
N LEU A 6 -5.55 1.24 0.07
CA LEU A 6 -6.08 1.89 -1.13
C LEU A 6 -5.98 0.98 -2.36
N VAL A 7 -4.95 0.13 -2.41
CA VAL A 7 -4.83 -0.91 -3.44
C VAL A 7 -5.80 -2.05 -3.18
N ASP A 8 -5.95 -2.47 -1.92
CA ASP A 8 -6.88 -3.51 -1.51
C ASP A 8 -8.32 -3.20 -1.90
N HIS A 9 -8.71 -1.92 -1.89
CA HIS A 9 -10.05 -1.45 -2.25
C HIS A 9 -10.16 -0.92 -3.69
N ASP A 10 -9.18 -1.21 -4.55
CA ASP A 10 -9.18 -0.80 -5.96
C ASP A 10 -9.23 0.71 -6.22
N ILE A 11 -8.92 1.53 -5.20
CA ILE A 11 -8.83 2.98 -5.32
C ILE A 11 -7.54 3.37 -6.05
N LEU A 12 -6.45 2.64 -5.78
CA LEU A 12 -5.18 2.79 -6.48
C LEU A 12 -4.80 1.47 -7.14
N ARG A 13 -4.32 1.55 -8.39
CA ARG A 13 -3.76 0.41 -9.11
C ARG A 13 -2.51 0.86 -9.85
N LEU A 14 -1.52 -0.04 -9.95
CA LEU A 14 -0.37 0.19 -10.81
C LEU A 14 -0.83 0.20 -12.28
N ARG A 15 -0.24 1.11 -13.05
CA ARG A 15 -0.39 1.09 -14.51
C ARG A 15 0.14 -0.25 -15.07
N PRO A 16 -0.45 -0.81 -16.13
CA PRO A 16 -0.04 -2.12 -16.66
C PRO A 16 1.46 -2.21 -16.96
N GLU A 17 2.06 -1.15 -17.52
CA GLU A 17 3.49 -1.11 -17.80
C GLU A 17 4.36 -1.11 -16.53
N ALA A 18 3.91 -0.42 -15.48
CA ALA A 18 4.60 -0.41 -14.19
C ALA A 18 4.48 -1.78 -13.51
N GLN A 19 3.29 -2.38 -13.53
CA GLN A 19 3.04 -3.73 -13.01
C GLN A 19 3.97 -4.75 -13.66
N ALA A 20 4.02 -4.80 -14.99
CA ALA A 20 4.88 -5.73 -15.72
C ALA A 20 6.36 -5.53 -15.38
N ARG A 21 6.82 -4.27 -15.34
CA ARG A 21 8.20 -3.92 -14.95
C ARG A 21 8.52 -4.37 -13.52
N GLY A 22 7.64 -4.09 -12.56
CA GLY A 22 7.84 -4.45 -11.15
C GLY A 22 7.89 -5.96 -10.93
N LEU A 23 7.05 -6.74 -11.63
CA LEU A 23 7.08 -8.20 -11.56
C LEU A 23 8.37 -8.78 -12.18
N ALA A 24 8.83 -8.22 -13.30
CA ALA A 24 10.11 -8.63 -13.90
C ALA A 24 11.30 -8.37 -12.95
N ARG A 25 11.31 -7.22 -12.26
CA ARG A 25 12.32 -6.89 -11.24
C ARG A 25 12.25 -7.83 -10.04
N ALA A 26 11.06 -8.14 -9.54
CA ALA A 26 10.87 -9.08 -8.45
C ALA A 26 11.44 -10.47 -8.79
N ARG A 27 11.20 -10.94 -10.03
CA ARG A 27 11.78 -12.19 -10.53
C ARG A 27 13.30 -12.15 -10.53
N ALA A 28 13.90 -11.08 -11.06
CA ALA A 28 15.35 -10.91 -11.12
C ALA A 28 16.00 -10.83 -9.73
N ALA A 29 15.28 -10.26 -8.75
CA ALA A 29 15.71 -10.16 -7.35
C ALA A 29 15.48 -11.45 -6.53
N GLY A 30 14.94 -12.52 -7.14
CA GLY A 30 14.72 -13.79 -6.45
C GLY A 30 13.56 -13.79 -5.45
N HIS A 31 12.55 -12.92 -5.65
CA HIS A 31 11.36 -12.91 -4.80
C HIS A 31 10.56 -14.21 -4.93
N ALA A 32 9.77 -14.51 -3.89
CA ALA A 32 8.91 -15.68 -3.86
C ALA A 32 7.95 -15.72 -5.05
N LEU A 33 7.75 -16.93 -5.60
CA LEU A 33 6.88 -17.21 -6.73
C LEU A 33 5.62 -17.93 -6.25
N ASP A 34 4.51 -17.69 -6.93
CA ASP A 34 3.30 -18.48 -6.76
C ASP A 34 3.43 -19.89 -7.41
N SER A 35 2.36 -20.66 -7.35
CA SER A 35 2.26 -22.00 -7.95
C SER A 35 2.41 -22.00 -9.48
N SER A 36 2.28 -20.85 -10.15
CA SER A 36 2.51 -20.68 -11.59
C SER A 36 3.94 -20.28 -11.93
N GLY A 37 4.80 -20.12 -10.91
CA GLY A 37 6.18 -19.68 -11.09
C GLY A 37 6.30 -18.19 -11.43
N GLN A 38 5.32 -17.37 -11.03
CA GLN A 38 5.35 -15.92 -11.21
C GLN A 38 5.47 -15.22 -9.85
N PRO A 39 6.25 -14.13 -9.74
CA PRO A 39 6.17 -13.28 -8.55
C PRO A 39 4.80 -12.62 -8.52
N THR A 40 4.22 -12.51 -7.33
CA THR A 40 2.89 -11.91 -7.13
C THR A 40 2.95 -10.46 -6.65
N VAL A 41 4.10 -10.06 -6.09
CA VAL A 41 4.33 -8.71 -5.56
C VAL A 41 5.38 -7.99 -6.41
N PRO A 42 5.03 -6.86 -7.06
CA PRO A 42 5.98 -6.07 -7.83
C PRO A 42 7.04 -5.44 -6.92
N TYR A 43 8.27 -5.31 -7.44
CA TYR A 43 9.43 -4.81 -6.71
C TYR A 43 10.05 -3.60 -7.39
N PHE A 44 10.31 -2.54 -6.62
CA PHE A 44 10.88 -1.29 -7.11
C PHE A 44 11.90 -0.69 -6.13
N THR A 45 12.75 0.21 -6.62
CA THR A 45 13.56 1.08 -5.76
C THR A 45 12.72 2.23 -5.22
N VAL A 46 13.18 2.85 -4.13
CA VAL A 46 12.50 4.02 -3.51
C VAL A 46 12.32 5.21 -4.46
N ASP A 47 13.22 5.37 -5.44
CA ASP A 47 13.24 6.44 -6.42
C ASP A 47 12.50 6.11 -7.72
N ASP A 48 11.98 4.88 -7.89
CA ASP A 48 11.18 4.55 -9.08
C ASP A 48 9.94 5.47 -9.12
N PRO A 49 9.63 6.09 -10.28
CA PRO A 49 8.48 6.98 -10.42
C PRO A 49 7.16 6.36 -9.93
N ALA A 50 6.97 5.04 -10.08
CA ALA A 50 5.77 4.37 -9.59
C ALA A 50 5.64 4.43 -8.06
N ILE A 51 6.76 4.36 -7.33
CA ILE A 51 6.78 4.48 -5.87
C ILE A 51 6.53 5.92 -5.43
N VAL A 52 7.15 6.88 -6.09
CA VAL A 52 6.96 8.31 -5.81
C VAL A 52 5.49 8.71 -6.03
N GLU A 53 4.92 8.34 -7.18
CA GLU A 53 3.51 8.59 -7.50
C GLU A 53 2.58 7.92 -6.49
N TRP A 54 2.80 6.64 -6.18
CA TRP A 54 1.97 5.89 -5.23
C TRP A 54 1.99 6.50 -3.83
N ARG A 55 3.17 6.92 -3.35
CA ARG A 55 3.32 7.58 -2.04
C ARG A 55 2.63 8.94 -2.01
N ALA A 56 2.81 9.76 -3.05
CA ALA A 56 2.14 11.05 -3.17
C ALA A 56 0.62 10.90 -3.15
N LEU A 57 0.08 10.00 -3.98
CA LEU A 57 -1.35 9.71 -4.01
C LEU A 57 -1.88 9.16 -2.69
N THR A 58 -1.11 8.27 -2.03
CA THR A 58 -1.48 7.73 -0.72
C THR A 58 -1.65 8.86 0.28
N VAL A 59 -0.66 9.76 0.41
CA VAL A 59 -0.74 10.89 1.34
C VAL A 59 -1.96 11.77 1.05
N SER A 60 -2.19 12.14 -0.21
CA SER A 60 -3.34 12.97 -0.58
C SER A 60 -4.69 12.30 -0.32
N LEU A 61 -4.79 10.98 -0.50
CA LEU A 61 -6.04 10.24 -0.28
C LEU A 61 -6.33 10.00 1.21
N LEU A 62 -5.32 10.05 2.09
CA LEU A 62 -5.53 9.85 3.52
C LEU A 62 -6.37 10.96 4.17
N ASP A 63 -6.27 12.18 3.68
CA ASP A 63 -7.12 13.29 4.14
C ASP A 63 -8.59 13.01 3.83
N LEU A 64 -8.88 12.48 2.64
CA LEU A 64 -10.23 12.10 2.24
C LEU A 64 -10.76 10.92 3.07
N VAL A 65 -9.92 9.92 3.33
CA VAL A 65 -10.27 8.79 4.22
C VAL A 65 -10.58 9.31 5.63
N ALA A 66 -9.75 10.19 6.18
CA ALA A 66 -9.95 10.75 7.51
C ALA A 66 -11.24 11.57 7.58
N GLN A 67 -11.55 12.36 6.55
CA GLN A 67 -12.82 13.07 6.44
C GLN A 67 -14.01 12.10 6.41
N GLY A 68 -13.95 11.06 5.57
CA GLY A 68 -15.01 10.05 5.47
C GLY A 68 -15.27 9.31 6.78
N VAL A 69 -14.20 8.88 7.48
CA VAL A 69 -14.32 8.22 8.79
C VAL A 69 -14.95 9.15 9.84
N ARG A 70 -14.52 10.42 9.88
CA ARG A 70 -15.10 11.42 10.80
C ARG A 70 -16.57 11.65 10.53
N SER A 71 -16.95 11.82 9.27
CA SER A 71 -18.36 11.98 8.87
C SER A 71 -19.19 10.75 9.25
N ALA A 72 -18.67 9.54 9.02
CA ALA A 72 -19.36 8.29 9.35
C ALA A 72 -19.56 8.08 10.86
N LEU A 73 -18.64 8.60 11.68
CA LEU A 73 -18.68 8.46 13.15
C LEU A 73 -19.24 9.70 13.86
N ASN A 74 -19.58 10.76 13.12
CA ASN A 74 -19.98 12.07 13.65
C ASN A 74 -18.97 12.66 14.65
N LEU A 75 -17.68 12.62 14.30
CA LEU A 75 -16.58 13.13 15.13
C LEU A 75 -15.85 14.29 14.46
N SER A 76 -15.37 15.24 15.25
CA SER A 76 -14.53 16.35 14.76
C SER A 76 -13.07 15.91 14.54
N ALA A 77 -12.29 16.77 13.88
CA ALA A 77 -10.86 16.57 13.71
C ALA A 77 -10.09 16.56 15.05
N ASP A 78 -10.55 17.27 16.07
CA ASP A 78 -9.93 17.28 17.39
C ASP A 78 -10.21 15.99 18.16
N GLN A 79 -11.41 15.42 18.00
CA GLN A 79 -11.79 14.16 18.63
C GLN A 79 -11.07 12.97 17.97
N LEU A 80 -10.99 13.00 16.63
CA LEU A 80 -10.34 11.98 15.81
C LEU A 80 -9.29 12.61 14.86
N PRO A 81 -8.11 13.00 15.39
CA PRO A 81 -7.03 13.56 14.58
C PRO A 81 -6.50 12.53 13.57
N LEU A 82 -5.87 13.02 12.50
CA LEU A 82 -5.39 12.17 11.40
C LEU A 82 -4.48 11.04 11.91
N ALA A 83 -3.60 11.33 12.88
CA ALA A 83 -2.73 10.32 13.49
C ALA A 83 -3.49 9.09 14.04
N LYS A 84 -4.67 9.29 14.65
CA LYS A 84 -5.50 8.16 15.14
C LYS A 84 -6.10 7.34 14.00
N VAL A 85 -6.49 8.00 12.91
CA VAL A 85 -7.00 7.33 11.69
C VAL A 85 -5.89 6.51 11.04
N LEU A 86 -4.67 7.06 10.97
CA LEU A 86 -3.51 6.37 10.41
C LEU A 86 -3.17 5.12 11.21
N GLU A 87 -3.06 5.25 12.54
CA GLU A 87 -2.71 4.16 13.45
C GLU A 87 -3.76 3.04 13.44
N GLY A 88 -5.02 3.39 13.74
CA GLY A 88 -6.11 2.43 13.88
C GLY A 88 -6.60 1.88 12.54
N GLY A 89 -6.80 2.76 11.56
CA GLY A 89 -7.34 2.40 10.25
C GLY A 89 -6.26 1.79 9.35
N THR A 90 -5.25 2.58 8.98
CA THR A 90 -4.38 2.16 7.89
C THR A 90 -3.27 1.19 8.29
N TRP A 91 -2.86 1.20 9.56
CA TRP A 91 -1.84 0.27 10.03
C TRP A 91 -2.44 -1.00 10.64
N LYS A 92 -3.27 -0.88 11.67
CA LYS A 92 -3.88 -2.06 12.31
C LYS A 92 -4.94 -2.69 11.41
N ALA A 93 -5.96 -1.94 10.98
CA ALA A 93 -6.99 -2.52 10.11
C ALA A 93 -6.43 -2.86 8.72
N GLY A 94 -5.52 -2.05 8.17
CA GLY A 94 -4.86 -2.34 6.90
C GLY A 94 -4.10 -3.66 6.89
N ARG A 95 -3.38 -4.03 7.96
CA ARG A 95 -2.73 -5.35 8.06
C ARG A 95 -3.73 -6.49 8.15
N ARG A 96 -4.82 -6.30 8.89
CA ARG A 96 -5.89 -7.29 8.96
C ARG A 96 -6.50 -7.53 7.58
N ILE A 97 -6.82 -6.46 6.86
CA ILE A 97 -7.35 -6.52 5.50
C ILE A 97 -6.33 -7.16 4.54
N ALA A 98 -5.04 -6.84 4.68
CA ALA A 98 -4.00 -7.48 3.87
C ALA A 98 -3.95 -9.01 4.11
N ALA A 99 -4.08 -9.46 5.35
CA ALA A 99 -4.14 -10.90 5.66
C ALA A 99 -5.41 -11.56 5.08
N GLU A 100 -6.55 -10.85 5.08
CA GLU A 100 -7.81 -11.35 4.52
C GLU A 100 -7.79 -11.37 2.97
N ARG A 101 -7.23 -10.34 2.32
CA ARG A 101 -7.27 -10.16 0.86
C ARG A 101 -6.05 -10.69 0.10
N ARG A 102 -4.91 -10.81 0.77
CA ARG A 102 -3.65 -11.33 0.20
C ARG A 102 -3.10 -12.44 1.10
N PRO A 103 -3.78 -13.60 1.24
CA PRO A 103 -3.39 -14.63 2.21
C PRO A 103 -1.97 -15.17 1.99
N ASP A 104 -1.50 -15.20 0.73
CA ASP A 104 -0.18 -15.75 0.40
C ASP A 104 0.97 -14.86 0.87
N THR A 105 0.78 -13.55 0.93
CA THR A 105 1.84 -12.59 1.27
C THR A 105 1.62 -11.92 2.62
N CYS A 106 0.36 -11.72 3.01
CA CYS A 106 -0.09 -10.91 4.15
C CYS A 106 0.52 -9.50 4.21
N GLY A 107 1.22 -9.10 3.16
CA GLY A 107 2.22 -8.06 3.15
C GLY A 107 1.80 -6.84 2.34
N PRO A 108 2.73 -5.90 2.11
CA PRO A 108 2.45 -4.75 1.26
C PRO A 108 2.16 -5.20 -0.19
N PRO A 109 1.27 -4.49 -0.92
CA PRO A 109 0.99 -4.81 -2.33
C PRO A 109 2.15 -4.54 -3.27
N ILE A 110 3.16 -3.80 -2.82
CA ILE A 110 4.35 -3.43 -3.57
C ILE A 110 5.55 -3.58 -2.64
N ALA A 111 6.56 -4.32 -3.07
CA ALA A 111 7.83 -4.46 -2.35
C ALA A 111 8.77 -3.32 -2.78
N ILE A 112 9.48 -2.74 -1.81
CA ILE A 112 10.38 -1.62 -2.05
C ILE A 112 11.77 -2.00 -1.55
N GLU A 113 12.77 -1.80 -2.39
CA GLU A 113 14.18 -1.85 -2.01
C GLU A 113 14.47 -0.67 -1.10
N SER A 114 14.67 -0.92 0.20
CA SER A 114 14.99 0.11 1.18
C SER A 114 16.10 -0.38 2.08
N ASP A 115 17.08 0.48 2.32
CA ASP A 115 18.16 0.31 3.30
C ASP A 115 17.80 0.91 4.67
N GLY A 116 16.56 1.36 4.84
CA GLY A 116 16.08 2.00 6.07
C GLY A 116 16.43 3.48 6.20
N THR A 117 17.09 4.10 5.21
CA THR A 117 17.39 5.54 5.23
C THR A 117 16.26 6.40 4.65
N VAL A 118 15.34 5.78 3.91
CA VAL A 118 14.20 6.45 3.26
C VAL A 118 12.88 5.84 3.76
N PHE A 119 12.07 6.68 4.41
CA PHE A 119 10.73 6.34 4.91
C PHE A 119 9.65 6.47 3.83
#